data_AF-A0A2T0JWH9-F1
#
_entry.id   AF-A0A2T0JWH9-F1
#
_cell.length_a   1.000
_cell.length_b   1.000
_cell.length_c   1.000
_cell.angle_alpha   90.00
_cell.angle_beta   90.00
_cell.angle_gamma   90.00
#
_symmetry.space_group_name_H-M   'P 1'
#
loop_
_entity.id
_entity.type
_entity.pdbx_description
1 polymer ?
#
loop_
_entity_poly.entity_id
_entity_poly.type
_entity_poly.pdbx_seq_one_letter_code
_entity_poly.pdbx_strand_id
1 'polypeptide(L)' 'MADEWVVWRQDDNGNRYVVRRLESREEAEKLAAELEARGHKQLYWVVAPER' A
#
# COMPACT_ATOMS: atom_id res chain seq x y z
N MET A 1 -5.28 -5.85 -18.10
CA MET A 1 -6.02 -6.59 -17.04
C MET A 1 -5.07 -6.73 -15.88
N ALA A 2 -4.91 -5.67 -15.08
CA ALA A 2 -4.02 -5.68 -13.93
C ALA A 2 -4.90 -5.94 -12.71
N ASP A 3 -5.11 -7.21 -12.37
CA ASP A 3 -5.78 -7.65 -11.14
C ASP A 3 -4.79 -7.59 -9.95
N GLU A 4 -4.05 -6.48 -9.88
CA GLU A 4 -2.95 -6.32 -8.94
C GLU A 4 -3.36 -5.35 -7.83
N TRP A 5 -3.23 -5.82 -6.60
CA TRP A 5 -3.32 -5.05 -5.38
C TRP A 5 -2.17 -4.05 -5.30
N VAL A 6 -2.49 -2.80 -5.00
CA VAL A 6 -1.50 -1.72 -4.96
C VAL A 6 -1.38 -1.19 -3.54
N VAL A 7 -0.18 -1.25 -2.99
CA VAL A 7 0.15 -0.64 -1.71
C VAL A 7 0.52 0.82 -1.95
N TRP A 8 -0.25 1.71 -1.36
CA TRP A 8 -0.04 3.15 -1.37
C TRP A 8 0.53 3.61 -0.03
N ARG A 9 1.34 4.67 -0.10
CA ARG A 9 1.80 5.43 1.06
C ARG A 9 1.39 6.88 0.93
N GLN A 10 1.00 7.51 2.03
CA GLN A 10 0.95 8.96 2.20
C GLN A 10 1.87 9.41 3.33
N ASP A 11 2.72 10.37 3.01
CA ASP A 11 3.50 11.09 4.02
C ASP A 11 2.69 12.26 4.61
N ASP A 12 3.14 12.80 5.75
CA ASP A 12 2.53 13.96 6.43
C ASP A 12 2.38 15.21 5.52
N ASN A 13 3.22 15.32 4.50
CA ASN A 13 3.12 16.35 3.45
C ASN A 13 1.96 16.15 2.46
N GLY A 14 1.15 15.09 2.61
CA GLY A 14 0.07 14.74 1.70
C GLY A 14 0.52 14.06 0.40
N ASN A 15 1.83 13.88 0.21
CA ASN A 15 2.39 13.21 -0.96
C ASN A 15 2.04 11.73 -0.97
N ARG A 16 1.44 11.25 -2.06
CA ARG A 16 1.01 9.86 -2.23
C ARG A 16 1.85 9.14 -3.26
N TYR A 17 2.36 7.97 -2.91
CA TYR A 17 3.20 7.16 -3.79
C TYR A 17 2.77 5.70 -3.77
N VAL A 18 2.92 5.05 -4.93
CA VAL A 18 2.81 3.60 -5.03
C VAL A 18 4.09 2.99 -4.49
N VAL A 19 3.96 2.21 -3.43
CA VAL A 19 5.08 1.47 -2.83
C VAL A 19 5.35 0.21 -3.63
N ARG A 20 4.30 -0.58 -3.87
CA ARG A 20 4.41 -1.86 -4.57
C ARG A 20 3.08 -2.29 -5.18
N ARG A 21 3.17 -3.08 -6.26
CA ARG A 21 2.05 -3.78 -6.88
C ARG A 21 2.24 -5.28 -6.65
N LEU A 22 1.19 -5.95 -6.26
CA LEU A 22 1.19 -7.34 -5.83
C LEU A 22 -0.03 -8.03 -6.41
N GLU A 23 0.13 -9.27 -6.83
CA GLU A 23 -0.95 -10.13 -7.32
C GLU A 23 -1.84 -10.67 -6.19
N SER A 24 -1.39 -10.58 -4.94
CA SER A 24 -2.09 -11.11 -3.76
C SER A 24 -2.43 -10.03 -2.74
N ARG A 25 -3.67 -10.06 -2.25
CA ARG A 25 -4.16 -9.17 -1.20
C ARG A 25 -3.40 -9.33 0.11
N GLU A 26 -3.20 -10.57 0.57
CA GLU A 26 -2.52 -10.86 1.83
C GLU A 26 -1.10 -10.30 1.87
N GLU A 27 -0.35 -10.47 0.78
CA GLU A 27 1.00 -9.91 0.66
C GLU A 27 0.98 -8.38 0.71
N ALA A 28 -0.04 -7.75 0.11
CA ALA A 28 -0.19 -6.30 0.10
C ALA A 28 -0.57 -5.74 1.47
N GLU A 29 -1.49 -6.40 2.17
CA GLU A 29 -1.92 -6.04 3.53
C GLU A 29 -0.79 -6.25 4.53
N LYS A 30 -0.06 -7.37 4.42
CA LYS A 30 1.11 -7.64 5.26
C LYS A 30 2.20 -6.58 5.05
N LEU A 31 2.49 -6.23 3.80
CA LEU A 31 3.46 -5.18 3.48
C LEU A 31 3.02 -3.83 4.05
N ALA A 32 1.75 -3.45 3.89
CA ALA A 32 1.22 -2.21 4.45
C ALA A 32 1.34 -2.18 5.98
N ALA A 33 0.99 -3.28 6.66
CA ALA A 33 1.10 -3.39 8.12
C ALA A 33 2.57 -3.34 8.61
N GLU A 34 3.49 -4.02 7.92
CA GLU A 34 4.93 -3.96 8.24
C GLU A 34 5.51 -2.56 8.04
N LEU A 35 5.06 -1.85 7.00
CA LEU A 35 5.50 -0.49 6.72
C LEU A 35 4.92 0.52 7.71
N GLU A 36 3.65 0.37 8.09
CA GLU A 36 3.00 1.19 9.11
C GLU A 36 3.66 0.99 10.48
N ALA A 37 3.97 -0.27 10.85
CA ALA A 37 4.71 -0.57 12.09
C ALA A 37 6.11 0.05 12.14
N ARG A 38 6.72 0.34 10.98
CA ARG A 38 8.06 0.95 10.87
C ARG A 38 8.02 2.47 10.77
N GLY A 39 6.90 3.07 10.38
CA GLY A 39 6.78 4.50 10.07
C GLY A 39 5.71 5.21 10.90
N HIS A 40 6.09 5.76 12.06
CA HIS A 40 5.17 6.42 13.01
C HIS A 40 4.43 7.68 12.49
N LYS A 41 4.64 8.09 11.23
CA LYS A 41 4.01 9.28 10.62
C LYS A 41 3.58 9.09 9.15
N GLN A 42 3.59 7.86 8.66
CA GLN A 42 3.24 7.56 7.27
C GLN A 42 2.02 6.65 7.26
N LEU A 43 1.01 7.00 6.47
CA LEU A 43 -0.18 6.19 6.27
C LEU A 43 0.09 5.22 5.13
N TYR A 44 -0.17 3.93 5.36
CA TYR A 44 -0.08 2.89 4.34
C TYR A 44 -1.45 2.24 4.16
N TRP A 45 -1.88 2.05 2.91
CA TRP A 45 -3.13 1.34 2.64
C TRP A 45 -3.06 0.58 1.33
N VAL A 46 -3.90 -0.45 1.22
CA VAL A 46 -4.00 -1.27 0.02
C VAL A 46 -5.22 -0.85 -0.80
N VAL A 47 -5.04 -0.72 -2.10
CA VAL A 47 -6.12 -0.49 -3.07
C VAL A 47 -6.34 -1.77 -3.86
N ALA A 48 -7.61 -2.18 -3.94
CA ALA A 48 -8.03 -3.32 -4.75
C ALA A 48 -7.90 -2.98 -6.24
N PRO A 49 -7.59 -3.96 -7.10
CA PRO A 49 -7.67 -3.75 -8.54
C PRO A 49 -9.09 -3.34 -8.94
N GLU A 50 -9.21 -2.31 -9.79
CA GLU A 50 -10.49 -1.95 -10.38
C GLU A 50 -10.86 -3.01 -11.43
N ARG A 51 -11.92 -3.77 -11.13
CA ARG A 51 -12.39 -4.90 -11.94
C ARG A 51 -13.28 -4.46 -13.09
#